data_AF-A0A0L6UJQ7-F1
#
_entry.id   AF-A0A0L6UJQ7-F1
#
_cell.length_a   1.000
_cell.length_b   1.000
_cell.length_c   1.000
_cell.angle_alpha   90.00
_cell.angle_beta   90.00
_cell.angle_gamma   90.00
#
_symmetry.space_group_name_H-M   'P 1'
#
loop_
_entity.id
_entity.type
_entity.pdbx_description
1 polymer ?
#
loop_
_entity_poly.entity_id
_entity_poly.type
_entity_poly.pdbx_seq_one_letter_code
_entity_poly.pdbx_strand_id
1 'polypeptide(L)'
;MSSVVAHKTKILLTTENYVTWLIPMEAKLHKLRTLDVVTRKTSPPPDELAKDKTNYIQLNEDVYAEIFDCLDPEVINLVSTTMPTSDLFNGYALWQLLRNKYAGTDLTARSVALDLFLNVKYNSVNKFITDMCTANQKLALAGLHLDNVERKTVS
;
A
#
# COMPACT_ATOMS: atom_id res chain seq x y z
N MET A 1 7.04 41.18 -13.05
CA MET A 1 6.36 39.90 -13.36
C MET A 1 6.13 39.18 -12.04
N SER A 2 4.88 39.04 -11.61
CA SER A 2 4.54 38.38 -10.34
C SER A 2 4.52 36.88 -10.59
N SER A 3 5.48 36.13 -10.03
CA SER A 3 5.39 34.67 -10.07
C SER A 3 4.26 34.26 -9.14
N VAL A 4 3.20 33.70 -9.71
CA VAL A 4 2.17 33.00 -8.93
C VAL A 4 2.87 31.76 -8.36
N VAL A 5 3.41 31.88 -7.15
CA VAL A 5 3.88 30.74 -6.38
C VAL A 5 2.64 29.96 -5.96
N ALA A 6 2.22 29.03 -6.81
CA ALA A 6 1.18 28.06 -6.47
C ALA A 6 1.60 27.41 -5.14
N HIS A 7 0.89 27.73 -4.06
CA HIS A 7 1.13 27.11 -2.77
C HIS A 7 0.82 25.62 -2.92
N LYS A 8 1.87 24.81 -3.13
CA LYS A 8 1.76 23.36 -3.16
C LYS A 8 1.28 22.94 -1.78
N THR A 9 0.01 22.56 -1.67
CA THR A 9 -0.61 22.21 -0.39
C THR A 9 0.08 20.96 0.13
N LYS A 10 0.80 21.08 1.24
CA LYS A 10 1.37 19.93 1.94
C LYS A 10 0.25 19.18 2.65
N ILE A 11 0.24 17.86 2.51
CA ILE A 11 -0.81 17.01 3.09
C ILE A 11 -0.29 16.24 4.29
N LEU A 12 -1.02 16.33 5.40
CA LEU A 12 -0.87 15.41 6.52
C LEU A 12 -1.63 14.13 6.18
N LEU A 13 -0.90 13.06 5.84
CA LEU A 13 -1.52 11.78 5.53
C LEU A 13 -2.03 11.11 6.81
N THR A 14 -3.26 10.64 6.76
CA THR A 14 -3.93 9.84 7.78
C THR A 14 -4.62 8.65 7.11
N THR A 15 -5.03 7.67 7.92
CA THR A 15 -5.79 6.53 7.40
C THR A 15 -7.12 6.92 6.75
N GLU A 16 -7.69 8.06 7.13
CA GLU A 16 -8.99 8.55 6.64
C GLU A 16 -8.87 9.27 5.29
N ASN A 17 -7.76 9.97 5.06
CA ASN A 17 -7.57 10.79 3.85
C ASN A 17 -6.64 10.15 2.81
N TYR A 18 -5.98 9.04 3.14
CA TYR A 18 -5.00 8.42 2.26
C TYR A 18 -5.60 7.98 0.92
N VAL A 19 -6.80 7.37 0.91
CA VAL A 19 -7.45 6.93 -0.34
C VAL A 19 -7.76 8.15 -1.24
N THR A 20 -8.22 9.25 -0.63
CA THR A 20 -8.51 10.50 -1.33
C THR A 20 -7.25 11.16 -1.88
N TRP A 21 -6.10 10.98 -1.24
CA TRP A 21 -4.80 11.43 -1.74
C TRP A 21 -4.20 10.48 -2.80
N LEU A 22 -4.42 9.17 -2.66
CA LEU A 22 -3.83 8.13 -3.48
C LEU A 22 -4.21 8.31 -4.96
N ILE A 23 -5.50 8.44 -5.25
CA ILE A 23 -6.03 8.55 -6.61
C ILE A 23 -5.41 9.73 -7.40
N PRO A 24 -5.42 10.98 -6.89
CA PRO A 24 -4.79 12.09 -7.61
C PRO A 24 -3.27 11.94 -7.70
N MET A 25 -2.61 11.31 -6.73
CA MET A 25 -1.18 11.04 -6.83
C MET A 25 -0.87 9.99 -7.91
N GLU A 26 -1.61 8.89 -7.98
CA GLU A 26 -1.48 7.88 -9.05
C GLU A 26 -1.70 8.50 -10.43
N ALA A 27 -2.71 9.36 -10.58
CA ALA A 27 -2.95 10.09 -11.82
C ALA A 27 -1.77 11.02 -12.20
N LYS A 28 -1.14 11.66 -11.20
CA LYS A 28 0.05 12.49 -11.40
C LYS A 28 1.25 11.67 -11.86
N LEU A 29 1.53 10.55 -11.19
CA LEU A 29 2.61 9.63 -11.58
C LEU A 29 2.37 9.00 -12.96
N HIS A 30 1.11 8.70 -13.30
CA HIS A 30 0.75 8.22 -14.63
C HIS A 30 1.07 9.25 -15.71
N LYS A 31 0.72 10.53 -15.47
CA LYS A 31 1.04 11.64 -16.39
C LYS A 31 2.55 11.78 -16.62
N LEU A 32 3.37 11.49 -15.60
CA LEU A 32 4.82 11.52 -15.66
C LEU A 32 5.45 10.21 -16.18
N ARG A 33 4.64 9.20 -16.53
CA ARG A 33 5.08 7.87 -16.97
C ARG A 33 5.93 7.13 -15.93
N THR A 34 5.73 7.44 -14.65
CA THR A 34 6.47 6.83 -13.54
C THR A 34 5.63 5.90 -12.66
N LEU A 35 4.31 5.81 -12.90
CA LEU A 35 3.41 4.94 -12.13
C LEU A 35 3.83 3.45 -12.16
N ASP A 36 4.41 2.99 -13.26
CA ASP A 36 4.82 1.60 -13.41
C ASP A 36 6.03 1.24 -12.52
N VAL A 37 6.76 2.23 -12.00
CA VAL A 37 7.84 2.03 -11.02
C VAL A 37 7.25 1.64 -9.66
N VAL A 38 6.24 2.36 -9.17
CA VAL A 38 5.64 2.11 -7.84
C VAL A 38 4.70 0.90 -7.81
N THR A 39 4.09 0.57 -8.95
CA THR A 39 3.19 -0.60 -9.10
C THR A 39 3.93 -1.90 -9.44
N ARG A 40 5.26 -1.86 -9.55
CA ARG A 40 6.13 -3.01 -9.88
C ARG A 40 5.84 -3.65 -11.26
N LYS A 41 5.16 -2.94 -12.15
CA LYS A 41 5.02 -3.34 -13.56
C LYS A 41 6.35 -3.22 -14.32
N THR A 42 7.20 -2.29 -13.89
CA THR A 42 8.59 -2.19 -14.32
C THR A 42 9.46 -2.72 -13.20
N SER A 43 10.05 -3.90 -13.37
CA SER A 43 11.10 -4.37 -12.46
C SER A 43 12.42 -3.65 -12.77
N PRO A 44 13.32 -3.50 -11.79
CA PRO A 44 14.68 -3.05 -12.05
C PRO A 44 15.29 -3.88 -13.20
N PRO A 45 15.80 -3.23 -14.26
CA PRO A 45 16.39 -3.97 -15.38
C PRO A 45 17.67 -4.71 -14.95
N PRO A 46 18.04 -5.79 -15.65
CA PRO A 46 19.29 -6.51 -15.40
C PRO A 46 20.50 -5.58 -15.50
N ASP A 47 21.55 -5.89 -14.75
CA ASP A 47 22.78 -5.07 -14.69
C ASP A 47 23.47 -4.89 -16.06
N GLU A 48 23.19 -5.77 -17.01
CA GLU A 48 23.72 -5.76 -18.37
C GLU A 48 23.16 -4.60 -19.24
N LEU A 49 22.04 -3.98 -18.83
CA LEU A 49 21.39 -2.89 -19.56
C LEU A 49 21.62 -1.54 -18.85
N ALA A 50 22.87 -1.07 -18.88
CA ALA A 50 23.29 0.15 -18.17
C ALA A 50 22.39 1.38 -18.45
N LYS A 51 21.98 1.58 -19.71
CA LYS A 51 21.11 2.71 -20.10
C LYS A 51 19.70 2.59 -19.52
N ASP A 52 19.13 1.39 -19.53
CA ASP A 52 17.79 1.14 -18.99
C ASP A 52 17.80 1.22 -17.46
N LYS A 53 18.91 0.82 -16.83
CA LYS A 53 19.15 0.99 -15.38
C LYS A 53 19.23 2.46 -14.98
N THR A 54 19.98 3.28 -15.71
CA THR A 54 20.04 4.73 -15.45
C THR A 54 18.67 5.38 -15.62
N ASN A 55 17.92 5.02 -16.66
CA ASN A 55 16.55 5.52 -16.87
C ASN A 55 15.62 5.11 -15.72
N TYR A 56 15.67 3.85 -15.27
CA TYR A 56 14.87 3.38 -14.15
C TYR A 56 15.20 4.13 -12.85
N ILE A 57 16.48 4.33 -12.55
CA ILE A 57 16.92 5.07 -11.35
C ILE A 57 16.37 6.49 -11.38
N GLN A 58 16.51 7.20 -12.51
CA GLN A 58 15.97 8.55 -12.66
C GLN A 58 14.46 8.59 -12.44
N LEU A 59 13.70 7.70 -13.07
CA LEU A 59 12.25 7.62 -12.89
C LEU A 59 11.88 7.34 -11.43
N ASN A 60 12.65 6.52 -10.72
CA ASN A 60 12.41 6.20 -9.31
C ASN A 60 12.73 7.38 -8.38
N GLU A 61 13.78 8.15 -8.67
CA GLU A 61 14.12 9.38 -7.95
C GLU A 61 13.08 10.49 -8.22
N ASP A 62 12.58 10.59 -9.45
CA ASP A 62 11.51 11.54 -9.82
C ASP A 62 10.22 11.24 -9.05
N VAL A 63 9.85 9.96 -8.93
CA VAL A 63 8.72 9.52 -8.09
C VAL A 63 8.93 9.97 -6.65
N TYR A 64 10.12 9.76 -6.10
CA TYR A 64 10.43 10.14 -4.74
C TYR A 64 10.22 11.65 -4.54
N ALA A 65 10.81 12.47 -5.41
CA ALA A 65 10.69 13.92 -5.34
C ALA A 65 9.23 14.38 -5.44
N GLU A 66 8.45 13.79 -6.34
CA GLU A 66 7.05 14.18 -6.57
C GLU A 66 6.13 13.85 -5.38
N ILE A 67 6.33 12.68 -4.76
CA ILE A 67 5.61 12.30 -3.55
C ILE A 67 6.08 13.18 -2.39
N PHE A 68 7.39 13.27 -2.16
CA PHE A 68 7.97 13.93 -1.00
C PHE A 68 7.58 15.42 -0.94
N ASP A 69 7.53 16.10 -2.09
CA ASP A 69 7.20 17.54 -2.15
C ASP A 69 5.73 17.86 -1.80
N CYS A 70 4.84 16.86 -1.72
CA CYS A 70 3.47 17.06 -1.24
C CYS A 70 3.26 16.67 0.22
N LEU A 71 4.27 16.16 0.93
CA LEU A 71 4.12 15.67 2.31
C LEU A 71 4.24 16.81 3.33
N ASP A 72 3.43 16.72 4.38
CA ASP A 72 3.55 17.54 5.59
C ASP A 72 4.82 17.18 6.40
N PRO A 73 5.44 18.13 7.12
CA PRO A 73 6.60 17.88 7.98
C PRO A 73 6.47 16.68 8.93
N GLU A 74 5.27 16.38 9.45
CA GLU A 74 5.08 15.22 10.32
C GLU A 74 5.32 13.90 9.57
N VAL A 75 4.82 13.80 8.34
CA VAL A 75 5.04 12.64 7.48
C VAL A 75 6.50 12.56 7.02
N ILE A 76 7.14 13.71 6.78
CA ILE A 76 8.58 13.76 6.45
C ILE A 76 9.44 13.23 7.62
N ASN A 77 9.11 13.60 8.85
CA ASN A 77 9.81 13.12 10.04
C ASN A 77 9.67 11.60 10.20
N LEU A 78 8.48 11.05 9.93
CA LEU A 78 8.29 9.60 9.87
C LEU A 78 9.20 8.95 8.83
N VAL A 79 9.21 9.47 7.59
CA VAL A 79 10.04 8.93 6.51
C VAL A 79 11.51 8.89 6.95
N SER A 80 11.97 9.98 7.56
CA SER A 80 13.36 10.15 8.01
C SER A 80 13.76 9.21 9.15
N THR A 81 12.80 8.78 9.97
CA THR A 81 13.03 7.88 11.11
C THR A 81 12.82 6.41 10.76
N THR A 82 12.04 6.11 9.72
CA THR A 82 11.66 4.73 9.36
C THR A 82 12.48 4.16 8.22
N MET A 83 12.92 4.98 7.26
CA MET A 83 13.66 4.51 6.10
C MET A 83 15.17 4.43 6.38
N PRO A 84 15.85 3.36 5.96
CA PRO A 84 17.31 3.31 6.00
C PRO A 84 17.90 4.32 5.01
N THR A 85 19.11 4.81 5.29
CA THR A 85 19.79 5.80 4.43
C THR A 85 20.00 5.31 3.00
N SER A 86 20.10 3.99 2.80
CA SER A 86 20.21 3.36 1.47
C SER A 86 18.95 3.48 0.61
N ASP A 87 17.78 3.71 1.24
CA ASP A 87 16.50 3.83 0.55
C ASP A 87 16.05 5.29 0.42
N LEU A 88 16.85 6.26 0.89
CA LEU A 88 16.60 7.66 0.58
C LEU A 88 16.64 7.87 -0.93
N PHE A 89 15.73 8.69 -1.44
CA PHE A 89 15.51 8.90 -2.88
C PHE A 89 14.92 7.69 -3.63
N ASN A 90 14.53 6.62 -2.94
CA ASN A 90 13.85 5.49 -3.54
C ASN A 90 12.32 5.70 -3.55
N GLY A 91 11.77 6.12 -4.68
CA GLY A 91 10.34 6.40 -4.84
C GLY A 91 9.44 5.19 -4.58
N TYR A 92 9.85 4.00 -5.02
CA TYR A 92 9.16 2.75 -4.70
C TYR A 92 9.11 2.49 -3.20
N ALA A 93 10.25 2.60 -2.51
CA ALA A 93 10.31 2.33 -1.07
C ALA A 93 9.44 3.32 -0.28
N LEU A 94 9.51 4.61 -0.63
CA LEU A 94 8.65 5.65 -0.04
C LEU A 94 7.16 5.34 -0.28
N TRP A 95 6.78 4.96 -1.50
CA TRP A 95 5.40 4.60 -1.82
C TRP A 95 4.89 3.44 -0.97
N GLN A 96 5.68 2.37 -0.84
CA GLN A 96 5.30 1.22 -0.02
C GLN A 96 5.20 1.57 1.47
N LEU A 97 6.11 2.41 1.99
CA LEU A 97 6.04 2.89 3.38
C LEU A 97 4.73 3.62 3.65
N LEU A 98 4.38 4.60 2.81
CA LEU A 98 3.16 5.38 2.97
C LEU A 98 1.91 4.50 2.84
N ARG A 99 1.92 3.56 1.89
CA ARG A 99 0.84 2.59 1.72
C ARG A 99 0.68 1.70 2.94
N ASN A 100 1.75 1.14 3.46
CA ASN A 100 1.70 0.26 4.63
C ASN A 100 1.24 1.01 5.89
N LYS A 101 1.60 2.29 6.05
CA LYS A 101 1.18 3.07 7.21
C LYS A 101 -0.25 3.59 7.10
N TYR A 102 -0.65 4.09 5.94
CA TYR A 102 -1.84 4.92 5.79
C TYR A 102 -2.91 4.35 4.87
N ALA A 103 -2.64 3.32 4.06
CA ALA A 103 -3.69 2.66 3.29
C ALA A 103 -4.73 1.96 4.16
N GLY A 104 -4.62 2.12 5.49
CA GLY A 104 -5.43 1.41 6.45
C GLY A 104 -5.36 -0.04 6.06
N THR A 105 -4.15 -0.59 5.88
CA THR A 105 -3.98 -2.04 5.85
C THR A 105 -4.55 -2.49 7.18
N ASP A 106 -5.85 -2.72 7.23
CA ASP A 106 -6.56 -3.95 7.46
C ASP A 106 -5.94 -4.85 8.51
N LEU A 107 -4.91 -4.47 9.24
CA LEU A 107 -4.28 -5.24 10.29
C LEU A 107 -5.21 -5.20 11.49
N THR A 108 -5.82 -4.04 11.77
CA THR A 108 -6.90 -3.95 12.75
C THR A 108 -8.14 -4.72 12.30
N ALA A 109 -8.61 -4.54 11.05
CA ALA A 109 -9.79 -5.23 10.56
C ALA A 109 -9.57 -6.75 10.38
N ARG A 110 -8.40 -7.20 9.91
CA ARG A 110 -7.93 -8.59 9.90
C ARG A 110 -7.75 -9.15 11.29
N SER A 111 -7.15 -8.41 12.23
CA SER A 111 -6.98 -8.86 13.61
C SER A 111 -8.34 -9.07 14.26
N VAL A 112 -9.28 -8.14 14.07
CA VAL A 112 -10.67 -8.28 14.54
C VAL A 112 -11.39 -9.43 13.83
N ALA A 113 -11.23 -9.58 12.51
CA ALA A 113 -11.86 -10.67 11.76
C ALA A 113 -11.30 -12.04 12.15
N LEU A 114 -9.99 -12.13 12.40
CA LEU A 114 -9.32 -13.34 12.87
C LEU A 114 -9.71 -13.68 14.31
N ASP A 115 -9.76 -12.69 15.21
CA ASP A 115 -10.22 -12.89 16.58
C ASP A 115 -11.68 -13.38 16.61
N LEU A 116 -12.56 -12.80 15.78
CA LEU A 116 -13.93 -13.27 15.63
C LEU A 116 -14.01 -14.71 15.12
N PHE A 117 -13.18 -15.08 14.14
CA PHE A 117 -13.12 -16.44 13.60
C PHE A 117 -12.62 -17.47 14.63
N LEU A 118 -11.54 -17.15 15.35
CA LEU A 118 -10.95 -18.02 16.37
C LEU A 118 -11.86 -18.18 17.60
N ASN A 119 -12.69 -17.18 17.90
CA ASN A 119 -13.60 -17.21 19.04
C ASN A 119 -14.98 -17.83 18.75
N VAL A 120 -15.22 -18.40 17.56
CA VAL A 120 -16.48 -19.12 17.28
C VAL A 120 -16.55 -20.39 18.14
N LYS A 121 -17.53 -20.44 19.05
CA LYS A 121 -17.73 -21.58 19.97
C LYS A 121 -18.87 -22.47 19.49
N TYR A 122 -18.66 -23.78 19.54
CA TYR A 122 -19.71 -24.75 19.27
C TYR A 122 -20.82 -24.66 20.34
N ASN A 123 -22.07 -24.63 19.89
CA ASN A 123 -23.25 -24.68 20.76
C ASN A 123 -24.33 -25.62 20.21
N SER A 124 -24.70 -25.45 18.93
CA SER A 124 -25.60 -26.29 18.15
C SER A 124 -25.18 -26.20 16.68
N VAL A 125 -25.53 -27.20 15.88
CA VAL A 125 -25.12 -27.29 14.48
C VAL A 125 -25.52 -26.05 13.67
N ASN A 126 -26.79 -25.65 13.74
CA ASN A 126 -27.30 -24.52 12.93
C ASN A 126 -26.64 -23.19 13.28
N LYS A 127 -26.44 -22.93 14.58
CA LYS A 127 -25.82 -21.69 15.04
C LYS A 127 -24.32 -21.68 14.78
N PHE A 128 -23.64 -22.81 14.97
CA PHE A 128 -22.22 -22.92 14.64
C PHE A 128 -21.95 -22.67 13.14
N ILE A 129 -22.77 -23.26 12.25
CA ILE A 129 -22.66 -23.01 10.80
C ILE A 129 -22.87 -21.53 10.49
N THR A 130 -23.91 -20.91 11.07
CA THR A 130 -24.21 -19.48 10.86
C THR A 130 -23.07 -18.58 11.35
N ASP A 131 -22.55 -18.84 12.54
CA ASP A 131 -21.47 -18.07 13.16
C ASP A 131 -20.17 -18.21 12.36
N MET A 132 -19.85 -19.43 11.89
CA MET A 132 -18.68 -19.68 11.01
C MET A 132 -18.81 -19.00 9.65
N CYS A 133 -19.98 -19.08 9.00
CA CYS A 133 -20.22 -18.39 7.73
C CYS A 133 -20.05 -16.87 7.89
N THR A 134 -20.58 -16.31 8.98
CA THR A 134 -20.46 -14.88 9.29
C THR A 134 -19.00 -14.46 9.53
N ALA A 135 -18.26 -15.26 10.31
CA ALA A 135 -16.85 -15.00 10.56
C ALA A 135 -16.01 -15.10 9.28
N ASN A 136 -16.29 -16.08 8.42
CA ASN A 136 -15.60 -16.25 7.14
C ASN A 136 -15.90 -15.10 6.15
N GLN A 137 -17.14 -14.61 6.12
CA GLN A 137 -17.48 -13.40 5.34
C GLN A 137 -16.68 -12.19 5.81
N LYS A 138 -16.51 -12.01 7.13
CA LYS A 138 -15.70 -10.91 7.68
C LYS A 138 -14.21 -11.05 7.34
N LEU A 139 -13.67 -12.26 7.34
CA LEU A 139 -12.31 -12.52 6.86
C LEU A 139 -12.14 -12.13 5.39
N ALA A 140 -13.08 -12.54 4.53
CA ALA A 140 -13.04 -12.22 3.10
C ALA A 140 -13.12 -10.70 2.84
N LEU A 141 -13.96 -9.98 3.59
CA LEU A 141 -14.04 -8.50 3.53
C LEU A 141 -12.74 -7.83 4.02
N ALA A 142 -12.04 -8.44 4.97
CA ALA A 142 -10.70 -8.06 5.43
C ALA A 142 -9.58 -8.66 4.55
N GLY A 143 -9.87 -9.00 3.29
CA GLY A 143 -8.89 -9.50 2.33
C GLY A 143 -8.19 -10.81 2.71
N LEU A 144 -8.69 -11.56 3.71
CA LEU A 144 -8.19 -12.87 4.11
C LEU A 144 -9.08 -13.96 3.50
N HIS A 145 -8.52 -14.71 2.54
CA HIS A 145 -9.18 -15.87 1.97
C HIS A 145 -8.59 -17.13 2.59
N LEU A 146 -9.46 -17.99 3.14
CA LEU A 146 -9.10 -19.33 3.56
C LEU A 146 -9.32 -20.26 2.36
N ASP A 147 -8.23 -20.67 1.71
CA ASP A 147 -8.31 -21.63 0.61
C ASP A 147 -8.87 -22.95 1.12
N ASN A 148 -9.92 -23.45 0.46
CA ASN A 148 -10.44 -24.78 0.73
C ASN A 148 -9.45 -25.79 0.14
N VAL A 149 -8.57 -26.36 0.95
CA VAL A 149 -7.74 -27.49 0.53
C VAL A 149 -8.67 -28.70 0.45
N GLU A 150 -9.38 -28.82 -0.66
CA GLU A 150 -10.12 -30.04 -0.98
C GLU A 150 -9.10 -31.19 -1.04
N ARG A 151 -9.15 -32.08 -0.06
CA ARG A 151 -8.54 -33.40 -0.21
C ARG A 151 -9.20 -34.03 -1.43
N LYS A 152 -8.47 -34.12 -2.53
CA LYS A 152 -8.81 -34.98 -3.65
C LYS A 152 -9.02 -36.39 -3.09
N THR A 153 -10.27 -36.78 -2.89
CA THR A 153 -10.64 -38.20 -2.77
C THR A 153 -10.37 -38.80 -4.14
N VAL A 154 -9.19 -39.42 -4.26
CA VAL A 154 -8.88 -40.33 -5.37
C VAL A 154 -9.93 -41.42 -5.32
N SER A 155 -10.82 -41.43 -6.31
CA SER A 155 -11.78 -42.51 -6.57
C SER A 155 -11.13 -43.49 -7.54
#